data_AF-A0A6J1KDA1-F1
#
_entry.id   AF-A0A6J1KDA1-F1
#
_cell.length_a   1.000
_cell.length_b   1.000
_cell.length_c   1.000
_cell.angle_alpha   90.00
_cell.angle_beta   90.00
_cell.angle_gamma   90.00
#
_symmetry.space_group_name_H-M   'P 1'
#
loop_
_entity.id
_entity.type
_entity.pdbx_description
1 polymer ?
#
loop_
_entity_poly.entity_id
_entity_poly.type
_entity_poly.pdbx_seq_one_letter_code
_entity_poly.pdbx_strand_id
1 'polypeptide(L)'
;MVQEESIRKGPWTEQEDFQLVCFVGLFGDRRWDFIAKVSGLKRNGKSCRLRWVNYLHPGLKRGKMSPQEERLVLDLHSKWGNRWSKIARKLPGRTDNEIKNFWRTHVRKLAQEKKKAAVHHVVVSPSSSSTVDSVPTIDIGEESFYDTGGDWSCYMGEEDEKGYSYSMDDIWRDIDDQSVVKAVCDEKLSCGPVASPAPWEYGEYSPPWKVAEENFRI
;
A
#
# COMPACT_ATOMS: atom_id res chain seq x y z
N MET A 1 11.85 -23.66 -38.70
CA MET A 1 12.53 -22.72 -37.79
C MET A 1 11.46 -22.09 -36.92
N VAL A 2 11.25 -22.58 -35.70
CA VAL A 2 10.35 -21.91 -34.75
C VAL A 2 11.19 -20.80 -34.12
N GLN A 3 10.91 -19.55 -34.46
CA GLN A 3 11.54 -18.41 -33.81
C GLN A 3 11.23 -18.53 -32.32
N GLU A 4 12.28 -18.68 -31.51
CA GLU A 4 12.17 -18.57 -30.07
C GLU A 4 11.93 -17.08 -29.78
N GLU A 5 10.66 -16.68 -29.86
CA GLU A 5 10.26 -15.30 -29.64
C GLU A 5 10.57 -14.93 -28.20
N SER A 6 11.56 -14.05 -28.03
CA SER A 6 12.00 -13.54 -26.74
C SER A 6 10.81 -12.98 -25.95
N ILE A 7 10.63 -13.45 -24.71
CA ILE A 7 9.61 -12.96 -23.79
C ILE A 7 9.79 -11.45 -23.57
N ARG A 8 8.75 -10.66 -23.89
CA ARG A 8 8.73 -9.22 -23.70
C ARG A 8 8.69 -8.87 -22.21
N LYS A 9 9.60 -7.99 -21.80
CA LYS A 9 9.61 -7.36 -20.48
C LYS A 9 9.10 -5.92 -20.60
N GLY A 10 8.52 -5.39 -19.53
CA GLY A 10 8.04 -4.00 -19.48
C GLY A 10 6.53 -3.86 -19.32
N PRO A 11 5.99 -2.63 -19.48
CA PRO A 11 4.59 -2.32 -19.24
C PRO A 11 3.68 -3.10 -20.18
N TRP A 12 2.49 -3.45 -19.68
CA TRP A 12 1.42 -4.07 -20.46
C TRP A 12 0.77 -3.03 -21.35
N THR A 13 0.56 -3.37 -22.62
CA THR A 13 -0.22 -2.53 -23.54
C THR A 13 -1.70 -2.88 -23.47
N GLU A 14 -2.55 -1.97 -23.93
CA GLU A 14 -4.00 -2.21 -23.98
C GLU A 14 -4.37 -3.39 -24.88
N GLN A 15 -3.63 -3.58 -25.98
CA GLN A 15 -3.82 -4.74 -26.88
C GLN A 15 -3.47 -6.05 -26.16
N GLU A 16 -2.38 -6.07 -25.39
CA GLU A 16 -2.02 -7.24 -24.58
C GLU A 16 -3.09 -7.54 -23.51
N ASP A 17 -3.62 -6.49 -22.86
CA ASP A 17 -4.67 -6.61 -21.86
C ASP A 17 -5.98 -7.13 -22.46
N PHE A 18 -6.42 -6.59 -23.60
CA PHE A 18 -7.62 -7.06 -24.29
C PHE A 18 -7.51 -8.55 -24.65
N GLN A 19 -6.36 -8.93 -25.22
CA GLN A 19 -6.10 -10.32 -25.56
C GLN A 19 -6.13 -11.23 -24.33
N LEU A 20 -5.50 -10.80 -23.23
CA LEU A 20 -5.54 -11.55 -21.98
C LEU A 20 -6.99 -11.71 -21.45
N VAL A 21 -7.79 -10.64 -21.48
CA VAL A 21 -9.20 -10.69 -21.05
C VAL A 21 -10.01 -11.66 -21.89
N CYS A 22 -9.89 -11.60 -23.22
CA CYS A 22 -10.60 -12.51 -24.13
C CYS A 22 -10.27 -13.97 -23.84
N PHE A 23 -8.98 -14.31 -23.76
CA PHE A 23 -8.55 -15.68 -23.55
C PHE A 23 -8.89 -16.22 -22.14
N VAL A 24 -8.86 -15.37 -21.12
CA VAL A 24 -9.35 -15.75 -19.78
C VAL A 24 -10.86 -15.98 -19.80
N GLY A 25 -11.62 -15.17 -20.54
CA GLY A 25 -13.06 -15.38 -20.72
C GLY A 25 -13.40 -16.71 -21.42
N LEU A 26 -12.57 -17.15 -22.36
CA LEU A 26 -12.76 -18.42 -23.09
C LEU A 26 -12.31 -19.65 -22.31
N PHE A 27 -11.17 -19.59 -21.62
CA PHE A 27 -10.51 -20.77 -21.05
C PHE A 27 -10.51 -20.83 -19.51
N GLY A 28 -10.99 -19.77 -18.84
CA GLY A 28 -10.96 -19.60 -17.39
C GLY A 28 -9.60 -19.17 -16.84
N ASP A 29 -9.56 -18.74 -15.58
CA ASP A 29 -8.42 -18.09 -14.91
C ASP A 29 -7.51 -19.06 -14.12
N ARG A 30 -7.46 -20.34 -14.51
CA ARG A 30 -6.69 -21.38 -13.79
C ARG A 30 -5.40 -21.81 -14.50
N ARG A 31 -5.40 -21.82 -15.84
CA ARG A 31 -4.31 -22.40 -16.66
C ARG A 31 -3.48 -21.30 -17.33
N TRP A 32 -2.72 -20.56 -16.53
CA TRP A 32 -2.02 -19.36 -17.01
C TRP A 32 -0.93 -19.61 -18.06
N ASP A 33 -0.17 -20.69 -17.93
CA ASP A 33 0.87 -21.04 -18.91
C ASP A 33 0.24 -21.45 -20.26
N PHE A 34 -0.89 -22.16 -20.20
CA PHE A 34 -1.67 -22.45 -21.39
C PHE A 34 -2.20 -21.17 -22.03
N ILE A 35 -2.84 -20.29 -21.25
CA ILE A 35 -3.36 -18.99 -21.73
C ILE A 35 -2.26 -18.19 -22.43
N ALA A 36 -1.09 -18.04 -21.78
CA ALA A 36 0.03 -17.32 -22.36
C ALA A 36 0.48 -17.90 -23.72
N LYS A 37 0.51 -19.23 -23.84
CA LYS A 37 0.89 -19.91 -25.08
C LYS A 37 -0.15 -19.76 -26.19
N VAL A 38 -1.43 -19.97 -25.88
CA VAL A 38 -2.49 -19.96 -26.91
C VAL A 38 -2.94 -18.56 -27.30
N SER A 39 -2.74 -17.58 -26.42
CA SER A 39 -3.10 -16.20 -26.72
C SER A 39 -2.13 -15.54 -27.70
N GLY A 40 -0.96 -16.13 -27.97
CA GLY A 40 0.09 -15.47 -28.76
C GLY A 40 0.71 -14.27 -28.06
N LEU A 41 0.51 -14.14 -26.73
CA LEU A 41 1.15 -13.08 -25.96
C LEU A 41 2.63 -13.41 -25.80
N LYS A 42 3.50 -12.42 -26.02
CA LYS A 42 4.94 -12.54 -25.73
C LYS A 42 5.22 -12.39 -24.23
N ARG A 43 4.39 -13.01 -23.37
CA ARG A 43 4.41 -12.94 -21.90
C ARG A 43 4.40 -14.35 -21.32
N ASN A 44 4.94 -14.53 -20.12
CA ASN A 44 4.84 -15.81 -19.42
C ASN A 44 3.54 -15.91 -18.60
N GLY A 45 3.13 -17.14 -18.26
CA GLY A 45 1.90 -17.38 -17.49
C GLY A 45 1.88 -16.67 -16.14
N LYS A 46 3.02 -16.61 -15.45
CA LYS A 46 3.16 -15.83 -14.19
C LYS A 46 2.81 -14.35 -14.37
N SER A 47 3.30 -13.72 -15.44
CA SER A 47 3.01 -12.32 -15.77
C SER A 47 1.52 -12.16 -16.10
N CYS A 48 0.95 -13.06 -16.90
CA CYS A 48 -0.48 -13.06 -17.23
C CYS A 48 -1.34 -13.13 -15.96
N ARG A 49 -1.05 -14.09 -15.06
CA ARG A 49 -1.74 -14.21 -13.77
C ARG A 49 -1.64 -12.92 -12.97
N LEU A 50 -0.42 -12.39 -12.82
CA LEU A 50 -0.18 -11.20 -12.02
C LEU A 50 -0.94 -9.99 -12.58
N ARG A 51 -0.97 -9.83 -13.91
CA ARG A 51 -1.71 -8.75 -14.57
C ARG A 51 -3.20 -8.89 -14.34
N TRP A 52 -3.72 -10.10 -14.52
CA TRP A 52 -5.14 -10.39 -14.32
C TRP A 52 -5.59 -10.08 -12.90
N VAL A 53 -4.95 -10.67 -11.89
CA VAL A 53 -5.41 -10.56 -10.49
C VAL A 53 -5.24 -9.15 -9.91
N ASN A 54 -4.32 -8.34 -10.43
CA ASN A 54 -4.06 -7.00 -9.90
C ASN A 54 -4.73 -5.86 -10.67
N TYR A 55 -5.08 -6.06 -11.95
CA TYR A 55 -5.54 -4.95 -12.80
C TYR A 55 -6.79 -5.27 -13.62
N LEU A 56 -6.90 -6.47 -14.18
CA LEU A 56 -7.94 -6.77 -15.19
C LEU A 56 -9.17 -7.45 -14.60
N HIS A 57 -9.04 -8.14 -13.46
CA HIS A 57 -10.15 -8.89 -12.88
C HIS A 57 -11.36 -7.98 -12.59
N PRO A 58 -12.59 -8.37 -13.02
CA PRO A 58 -13.76 -7.49 -12.95
C PRO A 58 -14.13 -7.10 -11.51
N GLY A 59 -13.87 -7.96 -10.54
CA GLY A 59 -14.16 -7.71 -9.11
C GLY A 59 -13.23 -6.71 -8.41
N LEU A 60 -12.29 -6.08 -9.10
CA LEU A 60 -11.38 -5.09 -8.51
C LEU A 60 -12.03 -3.71 -8.40
N LYS A 61 -11.80 -3.00 -7.30
CA LYS A 61 -12.18 -1.59 -7.18
C LYS A 61 -11.17 -0.72 -7.91
N ARG A 62 -11.65 0.22 -8.73
CA ARG A 62 -10.80 1.18 -9.45
C ARG A 62 -10.73 2.49 -8.66
N GLY A 63 -9.55 3.08 -8.60
CA GLY A 63 -9.31 4.37 -7.94
C GLY A 63 -8.67 4.27 -6.55
N LYS A 64 -8.55 5.43 -5.88
CA LYS A 64 -7.89 5.60 -4.58
C LYS A 64 -8.59 4.78 -3.48
N MET A 65 -7.85 4.40 -2.44
CA MET A 65 -8.46 3.77 -1.25
C MET A 65 -9.35 4.78 -0.54
N SER A 66 -10.52 4.33 -0.07
CA SER A 66 -11.40 5.21 0.70
C SER A 66 -10.85 5.41 2.11
N PRO A 67 -11.15 6.52 2.81
CA PRO A 67 -10.68 6.73 4.18
C PRO A 67 -11.07 5.61 5.15
N GLN A 68 -12.21 4.95 4.91
CA GLN A 68 -12.66 3.78 5.67
C GLN A 68 -11.77 2.56 5.39
N GLU A 69 -11.45 2.31 4.12
CA GLU A 69 -10.52 1.24 3.72
C GLU A 69 -9.12 1.50 4.30
N GLU A 70 -8.63 2.74 4.27
CA GLU A 70 -7.34 3.14 4.83
C GLU A 70 -7.25 2.87 6.33
N ARG A 71 -8.25 3.31 7.11
CA ARG A 71 -8.32 3.03 8.55
C ARG A 71 -8.28 1.53 8.83
N LEU A 72 -9.05 0.76 8.07
CA LEU A 72 -9.08 -0.70 8.22
C LEU A 72 -7.72 -1.33 7.90
N VAL A 73 -6.99 -0.83 6.91
CA VAL A 73 -5.61 -1.29 6.64
C VAL A 73 -4.71 -1.03 7.84
N LEU A 74 -4.74 0.17 8.43
CA LEU A 74 -3.91 0.52 9.59
C LEU A 74 -4.23 -0.38 10.79
N ASP A 75 -5.51 -0.57 11.11
CA ASP A 75 -5.96 -1.42 12.22
C ASP A 75 -5.53 -2.88 12.03
N LEU A 76 -5.70 -3.41 10.82
CA LEU A 76 -5.34 -4.79 10.51
C LEU A 76 -3.81 -4.98 10.44
N HIS A 77 -3.07 -3.98 9.99
CA HIS A 77 -1.61 -3.99 10.00
C HIS A 77 -1.07 -3.96 11.43
N SER A 78 -1.63 -3.14 12.32
CA SER A 78 -1.28 -3.18 13.75
C SER A 78 -1.47 -4.58 14.36
N LYS A 79 -2.54 -5.29 13.99
CA LYS A 79 -2.84 -6.64 14.49
C LYS A 79 -1.99 -7.73 13.83
N TRP A 80 -1.72 -7.64 12.54
CA TRP A 80 -1.16 -8.74 11.75
C TRP A 80 0.20 -8.45 11.10
N GLY A 81 0.73 -7.23 11.19
CA GLY A 81 1.94 -6.80 10.50
C GLY A 81 1.85 -6.95 8.98
N ASN A 82 2.97 -7.25 8.34
CA ASN A 82 3.15 -7.32 6.88
C ASN A 82 2.50 -8.54 6.19
N ARG A 83 1.38 -9.05 6.73
CA ARG A 83 0.62 -10.19 6.17
C ARG A 83 -0.41 -9.69 5.15
N TRP A 84 0.06 -9.10 4.05
CA TRP A 84 -0.77 -8.39 3.06
C TRP A 84 -1.94 -9.22 2.51
N SER A 85 -1.69 -10.46 2.09
CA SER A 85 -2.76 -11.32 1.56
C SER A 85 -3.79 -11.71 2.64
N LYS A 86 -3.44 -11.65 3.93
CA LYS A 86 -4.40 -11.82 5.05
C LYS A 86 -5.25 -10.56 5.25
N ILE A 87 -4.64 -9.38 5.15
CA ILE A 87 -5.33 -8.09 5.23
C ILE A 87 -6.29 -7.93 4.04
N ALA A 88 -5.86 -8.27 2.82
CA ALA A 88 -6.66 -8.20 1.60
C ALA A 88 -7.98 -8.98 1.68
N ARG A 89 -7.99 -10.13 2.38
CA ARG A 89 -9.22 -10.90 2.60
C ARG A 89 -10.30 -10.15 3.40
N LYS A 90 -9.95 -9.07 4.10
CA LYS A 90 -10.89 -8.22 4.83
C LYS A 90 -11.32 -6.96 4.06
N LEU A 91 -10.75 -6.72 2.88
CA LEU A 91 -11.03 -5.57 2.04
C LEU A 91 -11.56 -6.04 0.68
N PRO A 92 -12.89 -6.19 0.53
CA PRO A 92 -13.46 -6.73 -0.70
C PRO A 92 -13.13 -5.82 -1.90
N GLY A 93 -12.62 -6.45 -2.97
CA GLY A 93 -12.23 -5.76 -4.19
C GLY A 93 -10.89 -5.01 -4.12
N ARG A 94 -10.14 -5.12 -3.03
CA ARG A 94 -8.75 -4.64 -2.92
C ARG A 94 -7.76 -5.78 -2.91
N THR A 95 -6.63 -5.55 -3.54
CA THR A 95 -5.53 -6.52 -3.64
C THR A 95 -4.50 -6.31 -2.54
N ASP A 96 -3.73 -7.36 -2.26
CA ASP A 96 -2.58 -7.26 -1.37
C ASP A 96 -1.52 -6.30 -1.89
N ASN A 97 -1.38 -6.17 -3.21
CA ASN A 97 -0.51 -5.20 -3.84
C ASN A 97 -0.94 -3.75 -3.58
N GLU A 98 -2.23 -3.44 -3.68
CA GLU A 98 -2.77 -2.10 -3.34
C GLU A 98 -2.52 -1.75 -1.87
N ILE A 99 -2.78 -2.69 -0.96
CA ILE A 99 -2.60 -2.50 0.48
C ILE A 99 -1.13 -2.24 0.82
N LYS A 100 -0.23 -3.06 0.26
CA LYS A 100 1.21 -2.85 0.40
C LYS A 100 1.63 -1.50 -0.17
N ASN A 101 1.05 -1.07 -1.30
CA ASN A 101 1.35 0.23 -1.90
C ASN A 101 0.88 1.38 -1.00
N PHE A 102 -0.35 1.30 -0.48
CA PHE A 102 -0.88 2.26 0.49
C PHE A 102 0.04 2.38 1.70
N TRP A 103 0.43 1.26 2.30
CA TRP A 103 1.33 1.26 3.46
C TRP A 103 2.68 1.93 3.15
N ARG A 104 3.29 1.61 2.00
CA ARG A 104 4.55 2.26 1.56
C ARG A 104 4.39 3.77 1.41
N THR A 105 3.28 4.23 0.84
CA THR A 105 3.00 5.67 0.71
C THR A 105 2.72 6.34 2.05
N HIS A 106 2.00 5.65 2.94
CA HIS A 106 1.63 6.13 4.27
C HIS A 106 2.88 6.33 5.14
N VAL A 107 3.75 5.33 5.23
CA VAL A 107 5.00 5.41 6.02
C VAL A 107 5.92 6.52 5.51
N ARG A 108 6.07 6.65 4.18
CA ARG A 108 6.86 7.74 3.59
C ARG A 108 6.33 9.11 3.97
N LYS A 109 5.00 9.29 3.95
CA LYS A 109 4.35 10.54 4.33
C LYS A 109 4.62 10.88 5.81
N LEU A 110 4.47 9.91 6.71
CA LEU A 110 4.76 10.10 8.14
C LEU A 110 6.24 10.47 8.38
N ALA A 111 7.17 9.84 7.68
CA ALA A 111 8.59 10.17 7.80
C ALA A 111 8.89 11.61 7.33
N GLN A 112 8.25 12.07 6.25
CA GLN A 112 8.38 13.45 5.77
C GLN A 112 7.75 14.47 6.73
N GLU A 113 6.60 14.16 7.31
CA GLU A 113 5.93 15.03 8.29
C GLU A 113 6.77 15.20 9.56
N LYS A 114 7.38 14.11 10.06
CA LYS A 114 8.33 14.17 11.19
C LYS A 114 9.53 15.08 10.88
N LYS A 115 10.09 15.01 9.67
CA LYS A 115 11.19 15.91 9.24
C LYS A 115 10.77 17.37 9.23
N LYS A 116 9.58 17.68 8.68
CA LYS A 116 9.06 19.06 8.65
C LYS A 116 8.82 19.60 10.06
N ALA A 117 8.27 18.79 10.96
CA ALA A 117 8.07 19.18 12.36
C ALA A 117 9.39 19.42 13.10
N ALA A 118 10.41 18.59 12.85
CA ALA A 118 11.73 18.77 13.44
C ALA A 118 12.40 20.08 12.98
N VAL A 119 12.25 20.47 11.71
CA VAL A 119 12.78 21.76 11.21
C VAL A 119 12.03 22.94 11.84
N HIS A 120 10.70 22.87 11.97
CA HIS A 120 9.90 23.96 12.53
C HIS A 120 10.17 24.21 14.04
N HIS A 121 10.63 23.20 14.80
CA HIS A 121 11.01 23.38 16.21
C HIS A 121 12.37 24.07 16.38
N VAL A 122 13.24 24.08 15.36
CA VAL A 122 14.56 24.74 15.45
C VAL A 122 14.47 26.24 15.18
N VAL A 123 13.45 26.70 14.43
CA VAL A 123 13.34 28.13 14.02
C VAL A 123 12.61 29.00 15.05
N VAL A 124 11.96 28.43 16.06
CA VAL A 124 11.29 29.21 17.12
C VAL A 124 12.14 29.21 18.39
N SER A 125 13.24 29.96 18.36
CA SER A 125 13.87 30.48 19.59
C SER A 125 13.22 31.84 19.92
N PRO A 126 12.74 32.08 21.16
CA PRO A 126 12.14 33.36 21.51
C PRO A 126 13.25 34.40 21.70
N SER A 127 13.58 35.12 20.64
CA SER A 127 14.32 36.38 20.73
C SER A 127 13.32 37.51 20.63
N SER A 128 13.03 38.13 21.77
CA SER A 128 12.27 39.36 21.88
C SER A 128 12.94 40.49 21.10
N SER A 129 12.25 41.11 20.14
CA SER A 129 12.25 42.57 19.96
C SER A 129 11.17 43.04 18.97
N SER A 130 10.53 44.15 19.32
CA SER A 130 9.51 44.99 18.65
C SER A 130 9.98 45.58 17.29
N THR A 131 9.20 46.08 16.31
CA THR A 131 8.10 47.09 16.30
C THR A 131 7.46 47.20 14.88
N VAL A 132 6.13 47.47 14.85
CA VAL A 132 5.29 48.33 13.96
C VAL A 132 5.27 48.26 12.40
N ASP A 133 4.03 48.07 11.90
CA ASP A 133 3.24 48.69 10.82
C ASP A 133 3.85 49.18 9.48
N SER A 134 3.28 48.70 8.35
CA SER A 134 2.50 49.52 7.37
C SER A 134 1.87 48.70 6.22
N VAL A 135 0.72 49.20 5.73
CA VAL A 135 -0.31 48.66 4.80
C VAL A 135 0.01 48.97 3.31
N PRO A 136 -0.59 48.29 2.30
CA PRO A 136 -0.05 48.18 0.93
C PRO A 136 -0.69 49.15 -0.08
N THR A 137 0.04 49.46 -1.16
CA THR A 137 -0.46 50.21 -2.31
C THR A 137 -0.62 49.28 -3.52
N ILE A 138 -1.85 49.20 -4.02
CA ILE A 138 -2.23 48.60 -5.30
C ILE A 138 -1.95 49.64 -6.39
N ASP A 139 -1.30 49.24 -7.48
CA ASP A 139 -1.40 49.95 -8.76
C ASP A 139 -1.74 48.96 -9.87
N ILE A 140 -2.75 49.33 -10.64
CA ILE A 140 -3.37 48.57 -11.74
C ILE A 140 -2.88 49.24 -13.02
N GLY A 141 -2.17 48.47 -13.86
CA GLY A 141 -1.70 48.91 -15.17
C GLY A 141 -1.71 47.75 -16.17
N GLU A 142 -2.86 47.61 -16.83
CA GLU A 142 -3.15 47.17 -18.20
C GLU A 142 -2.44 45.96 -18.85
N GLU A 143 -3.31 45.13 -19.43
CA GLU A 143 -3.04 43.86 -20.10
C GLU A 143 -2.34 43.98 -21.47
N SER A 144 -1.60 42.93 -21.83
CA SER A 144 -1.58 42.40 -23.21
C SER A 144 -1.42 40.87 -23.13
N PHE A 145 -2.46 40.10 -23.47
CA PHE A 145 -2.83 39.67 -24.82
C PHE A 145 -1.84 38.65 -25.44
N TYR A 146 -1.60 37.49 -24.83
CA TYR A 146 -1.86 36.15 -25.40
C TYR A 146 -1.54 35.02 -24.41
N ASP A 147 -2.40 34.01 -24.43
CA ASP A 147 -2.40 32.74 -23.71
C ASP A 147 -1.51 31.71 -24.44
N THR A 148 -0.50 31.11 -23.78
CA THR A 148 -0.18 29.66 -23.87
C THR A 148 0.91 29.19 -22.87
N GLY A 149 0.54 28.34 -21.90
CA GLY A 149 1.41 27.27 -21.33
C GLY A 149 2.25 27.56 -20.07
N GLY A 150 1.74 27.20 -18.89
CA GLY A 150 2.51 27.14 -17.61
C GLY A 150 3.64 26.10 -17.67
N ASP A 151 4.88 26.44 -17.30
CA ASP A 151 5.46 26.74 -15.98
C ASP A 151 5.76 25.50 -15.11
N TRP A 152 7.03 25.09 -15.14
CA TRP A 152 7.75 24.58 -13.97
C TRP A 152 9.24 24.92 -14.13
N SER A 153 9.59 26.21 -14.04
CA SER A 153 11.00 26.61 -14.09
C SER A 153 11.24 27.99 -13.47
N CYS A 154 11.09 28.10 -12.16
CA CYS A 154 11.82 29.09 -11.37
C CYS A 154 11.61 28.82 -9.88
N TYR A 155 12.62 28.26 -9.23
CA TYR A 155 13.17 28.85 -8.00
C TYR A 155 14.51 28.18 -7.74
N MET A 156 15.57 28.91 -8.06
CA MET A 156 16.91 28.66 -7.55
C MET A 156 16.84 28.92 -6.04
N GLY A 157 17.02 27.86 -5.25
CA GLY A 157 17.23 27.92 -3.81
C GLY A 157 18.55 27.22 -3.52
N GLU A 158 19.41 27.92 -2.80
CA GLU A 158 20.83 27.67 -2.59
C GLU A 158 21.19 26.23 -2.19
N GLU A 159 22.31 25.76 -2.75
CA GLU A 159 22.98 24.52 -2.39
C GLU A 159 23.67 24.69 -1.03
N ASP A 160 23.04 24.20 0.04
CA ASP A 160 23.78 23.79 1.24
C ASP A 160 24.09 22.29 1.14
N GLU A 161 25.31 22.00 0.69
CA GLU A 161 25.95 20.69 0.77
C GLU A 161 26.03 20.22 2.22
N LYS A 162 25.07 19.40 2.64
CA LYS A 162 25.27 18.37 3.67
C LYS A 162 24.33 17.20 3.40
N GLY A 163 24.78 16.34 2.50
CA GLY A 163 24.15 15.05 2.24
C GLY A 163 24.13 14.19 3.50
N TYR A 164 22.95 14.03 4.08
CA TYR A 164 22.63 12.88 4.93
C TYR A 164 21.57 12.04 4.21
N SER A 165 22.07 11.22 3.27
CA SER A 165 21.29 10.16 2.64
C SER A 165 21.08 9.03 3.65
N TYR A 166 19.96 9.05 4.37
CA TYR A 166 19.50 7.87 5.10
C TYR A 166 19.25 6.73 4.09
N SER A 167 19.96 5.61 4.26
CA SER A 167 19.80 4.44 3.37
C SER A 167 18.41 3.85 3.59
N MET A 168 17.83 3.25 2.54
CA MET A 168 16.58 2.50 2.69
C MET A 168 16.67 1.47 3.82
N ASP A 169 17.86 0.91 4.06
CA ASP A 169 18.11 -0.08 5.12
C ASP A 169 18.03 0.49 6.54
N ASP A 170 18.28 1.79 6.73
CA ASP A 170 18.23 2.42 8.05
C ASP A 170 16.79 2.70 8.47
N ILE A 171 15.92 3.07 7.51
CA ILE A 171 14.49 3.27 7.74
C ILE A 171 13.79 1.92 8.04
N TRP A 172 14.22 0.83 7.40
CA TRP A 172 13.66 -0.50 7.67
C TRP A 172 14.20 -1.10 8.98
N ARG A 173 15.45 -0.83 9.36
CA ARG A 173 16.00 -1.25 10.66
C ARG A 173 15.25 -0.62 11.84
N ASP A 174 14.85 0.64 11.73
CA ASP A 174 14.08 1.32 12.78
C ASP A 174 12.62 0.83 12.89
N ILE A 175 12.11 0.11 11.88
CA ILE A 175 10.73 -0.44 11.86
C ILE A 175 10.68 -1.90 12.33
N ASP A 176 11.74 -2.68 12.09
CA ASP A 176 11.82 -4.08 12.58
C ASP A 176 12.09 -4.17 14.09
N ASP A 177 12.56 -3.09 14.73
CA ASP A 177 12.59 -2.98 16.19
C ASP A 177 11.17 -2.71 16.72
N GLN A 178 10.48 -3.77 17.13
CA GLN A 178 9.10 -3.79 17.63
C GLN A 178 8.94 -3.11 19.01
N SER A 179 9.38 -1.87 19.15
CA SER A 179 9.25 -1.10 20.39
C SER A 179 8.44 0.20 20.21
N VAL A 180 8.40 0.79 19.01
CA VAL A 180 7.82 2.14 18.81
C VAL A 180 6.28 2.14 18.65
N VAL A 181 5.65 1.05 18.23
CA VAL A 181 4.17 1.00 18.05
C VAL A 181 3.40 0.51 19.28
N LYS A 182 4.09 0.02 20.32
CA LYS A 182 3.44 -0.44 21.56
C LYS A 182 3.10 0.70 22.51
N ALA A 183 3.82 1.82 22.44
CA ALA A 183 3.69 2.93 23.39
C ALA A 183 2.38 3.75 23.26
N VAL A 184 1.64 3.65 22.15
CA VAL A 184 0.42 4.46 21.94
C VAL A 184 -0.86 3.75 22.42
N CYS A 185 -0.81 2.44 22.67
CA CYS A 185 -2.01 1.67 23.06
C CYS A 185 -2.16 1.44 24.58
N ASP A 186 -1.12 1.72 25.39
CA ASP A 186 -1.14 1.40 26.83
C ASP A 186 -1.64 2.55 27.74
N GLU A 187 -1.90 3.76 27.22
CA GLU A 187 -2.23 4.93 28.08
C GLU A 187 -3.73 5.13 28.38
N LYS A 188 -4.63 4.26 27.89
CA LYS A 188 -6.04 4.30 28.30
C LYS A 188 -6.66 2.92 28.39
N LEU A 189 -6.37 2.23 29.49
CA LEU A 189 -7.24 1.23 30.15
C LEU A 189 -6.64 0.88 31.52
N SER A 190 -6.79 1.79 32.49
CA SER A 190 -6.66 1.43 33.90
C SER A 190 -7.92 0.67 34.32
N CYS A 191 -7.81 -0.65 34.45
CA CYS A 191 -8.74 -1.45 35.22
C CYS A 191 -7.92 -2.41 36.08
N GLY A 192 -8.13 -2.36 37.40
CA GLY A 192 -7.36 -3.10 38.39
C GLY A 192 -7.50 -4.63 38.30
N PRO A 193 -6.68 -5.38 39.05
CA PRO A 193 -6.59 -6.83 38.91
C PRO A 193 -7.80 -7.51 39.55
N VAL A 194 -8.57 -8.24 38.75
CA VAL A 194 -9.53 -9.24 39.27
C VAL A 194 -8.89 -10.62 39.11
N ALA A 195 -8.85 -11.34 40.23
CA ALA A 195 -8.18 -12.62 40.41
C ALA A 195 -8.61 -13.70 39.40
N SER A 196 -7.63 -14.49 38.94
CA SER A 196 -7.83 -15.71 38.16
C SER A 196 -8.52 -16.80 38.99
N PRO A 197 -9.50 -17.53 38.44
CA PRO A 197 -9.82 -18.87 38.91
C PRO A 197 -8.90 -19.90 38.26
N ALA A 198 -8.52 -20.90 39.05
CA ALA A 198 -7.58 -21.98 38.73
C ALA A 198 -8.12 -22.98 37.66
N PRO A 199 -7.23 -23.81 37.07
CA PRO A 199 -7.52 -24.61 35.90
C PRO A 199 -7.79 -26.08 36.26
N TRP A 200 -9.05 -26.49 36.31
CA TRP A 200 -9.49 -27.87 36.11
C TRP A 200 -11.01 -27.90 36.16
N GLU A 201 -11.66 -28.16 35.04
CA GLU A 201 -12.67 -29.22 34.93
C GLU A 201 -12.71 -29.64 33.46
N TYR A 202 -12.35 -30.90 33.27
CA TYR A 202 -12.33 -31.63 32.02
C TYR A 202 -13.78 -32.04 31.73
N GLY A 203 -14.33 -31.58 30.60
CA GLY A 203 -15.63 -32.01 30.10
C GLY A 203 -15.48 -32.49 28.66
N GLU A 204 -15.49 -33.80 28.47
CA GLU A 204 -15.41 -34.49 27.19
C GLU A 204 -16.54 -34.08 26.25
N TYR A 205 -16.21 -33.47 25.10
CA TYR A 205 -17.10 -33.43 23.94
C TYR A 205 -16.28 -33.72 22.68
N SER A 206 -16.41 -34.94 22.17
CA SER A 206 -15.87 -35.36 20.88
C SER A 206 -16.74 -34.82 19.74
N PRO A 207 -16.18 -34.16 18.70
CA PRO A 207 -16.94 -33.69 17.54
C PRO A 207 -17.40 -34.84 16.62
N PRO A 208 -18.57 -34.75 15.95
CA PRO A 208 -19.29 -35.91 15.40
C PRO A 208 -19.01 -36.24 13.92
N TRP A 209 -17.81 -35.97 13.38
CA TRP A 209 -17.54 -36.08 11.94
C TRP A 209 -16.53 -37.15 11.52
N LYS A 210 -16.33 -38.21 12.31
CA LYS A 210 -15.44 -39.34 11.96
C LYS A 210 -16.13 -40.70 12.07
N VAL A 211 -17.05 -41.02 11.16
CA VAL A 211 -17.29 -42.41 10.70
C VAL A 211 -17.90 -42.34 9.30
N ALA A 212 -17.10 -42.59 8.26
CA ALA A 212 -17.60 -43.05 6.96
C ALA A 212 -16.42 -43.47 6.09
N GLU A 213 -15.83 -44.63 6.34
CA GLU A 213 -15.24 -45.50 5.31
C GLU A 213 -15.27 -46.95 5.83
N GLU A 214 -15.38 -47.91 4.90
CA GLU A 214 -15.51 -49.37 5.07
C GLU A 214 -16.93 -49.91 5.29
N ASN A 215 -17.63 -50.17 4.17
CA ASN A 215 -18.05 -51.54 3.81
C ASN A 215 -18.76 -51.56 2.45
N PHE A 216 -18.03 -51.94 1.40
CA PHE A 216 -18.62 -52.51 0.18
C PHE A 216 -17.86 -53.79 -0.21
N ARG A 217 -18.37 -54.90 0.31
CA ARG A 217 -18.25 -56.31 -0.10
C ARG A 217 -19.54 -56.91 0.47
N ILE A 218 -20.47 -57.52 -0.26
CA ILE A 218 -20.46 -58.39 -1.44
C ILE A 218 -21.68 -58.03 -2.28
#